data_AF-A0A7V8ZQD0-F1
#
_entry.id   AF-A0A7V8ZQD0-F1
#
_cell.length_a   1.000
_cell.length_b   1.000
_cell.length_c   1.000
_cell.angle_alpha   90.00
_cell.angle_beta   90.00
_cell.angle_gamma   90.00
#
_symmetry.space_group_name_H-M   'P 1'
#
loop_
_entity.id
_entity.type
_entity.pdbx_description
1 polymer ?
#
loop_
_entity_poly.entity_id
_entity_poly.type
_entity_poly.pdbx_seq_one_letter_code
_entity_poly.pdbx_strand_id
1 'polypeptide(L)'
;MGMNVNLTPQLEEMVRQKVSSGMYTSASEVVREALRLMDEQDRMRAARLGQLRQDIRAGLDSGVSADWAAEQVKRDGRARRVAKGRPDKS
;
A
#
# COMPACT_ATOMS: atom_id res chain seq x y z
N MET A 1 4.04 31.33 9.22
CA MET A 1 3.72 31.08 10.63
C MET A 1 4.53 29.88 11.09
N GLY A 2 5.16 29.94 12.27
CA GLY A 2 5.88 28.82 12.88
C GLY A 2 4.98 28.09 13.89
N MET A 3 5.08 26.77 13.94
CA MET A 3 4.45 25.93 14.96
C MET A 3 5.54 25.47 15.93
N ASN A 4 5.29 25.59 17.24
CA ASN A 4 6.18 25.05 18.26
C ASN A 4 5.69 23.64 18.65
N VAL A 5 6.61 22.68 18.70
CA VAL A 5 6.33 21.27 18.98
C VAL A 5 7.38 20.73 19.91
N ASN A 6 6.95 20.12 21.00
CA ASN A 6 7.85 19.48 21.96
C ASN A 6 8.11 18.05 21.51
N LEU A 7 9.39 17.71 21.37
CA LEU A 7 9.84 16.35 21.05
C LEU A 7 10.24 15.61 22.33
N THR A 8 10.11 14.30 22.31
CA THR A 8 10.75 13.47 23.34
C THR A 8 12.28 13.53 23.16
N PRO A 9 13.08 13.31 24.23
CA PRO A 9 14.54 13.37 24.13
C PRO A 9 15.12 12.47 23.03
N GLN A 10 14.51 11.30 22.79
CA GLN A 10 14.94 10.37 21.76
C GLN A 10 14.71 10.92 20.34
N LEU A 11 13.59 11.59 20.12
CA LEU A 11 13.28 12.21 18.82
C LEU A 11 14.15 13.43 18.58
N GLU A 12 14.43 14.22 19.63
CA GLU A 12 15.34 15.36 19.53
C GLU A 12 16.76 14.91 19.13
N GLU A 13 17.28 13.86 19.76
CA GLU A 13 18.60 13.30 19.42
C GLU A 13 18.63 12.79 17.98
N MET A 14 17.59 12.07 17.54
CA MET A 14 17.48 11.61 16.15
C MET A 14 17.49 12.79 15.16
N VAL A 15 16.75 13.87 15.45
CA VAL A 15 16.74 15.07 14.60
C VAL A 15 18.12 15.73 14.58
N ARG A 16 18.78 15.85 15.75
CA ARG A 16 20.13 16.41 15.89
C ARG A 16 21.14 15.63 15.05
N GLN A 17 21.12 14.31 15.12
CA GLN A 17 22.01 13.44 14.32
C GLN A 17 21.79 13.59 12.82
N LYS A 18 20.53 13.69 12.38
CA LYS A 18 20.21 13.90 10.96
C LYS A 18 20.73 15.24 10.44
N VAL A 19 20.61 16.31 11.23
CA VAL A 19 21.15 17.63 10.86
C VAL A 19 22.69 17.61 10.90
N SER A 20 23.30 17.06 11.96
CA SER A 20 24.76 17.04 12.10
C SER A 20 25.46 16.21 11.03
N SER A 21 24.77 15.21 10.45
CA SER A 21 25.27 14.44 9.30
C SER A 21 25.41 15.27 8.02
N GLY A 22 24.84 16.48 7.96
CA GLY A 22 24.81 17.32 6.76
C GLY A 22 23.73 16.93 5.75
N MET A 23 22.97 15.85 5.98
CA MET A 23 21.86 15.44 5.10
C MET A 23 20.68 16.43 5.11
N TYR A 24 20.53 17.21 6.19
CA TYR A 24 19.47 18.20 6.36
C TYR A 24 20.05 19.49 6.92
N THR A 25 19.53 20.63 6.46
CA THR A 25 19.99 21.97 6.86
C THR A 25 19.39 22.44 8.18
N SER A 26 18.25 21.86 8.60
CA SER A 26 17.54 22.28 9.80
C SER A 26 16.62 21.20 10.37
N ALA A 27 16.28 21.32 11.66
CA ALA A 27 15.28 20.47 12.31
C ALA A 27 13.91 20.55 11.62
N SER A 28 13.50 21.75 11.18
CA SER A 28 12.23 21.92 10.47
C SER A 28 12.20 21.19 9.13
N GLU A 29 13.35 21.02 8.46
CA GLU A 29 13.45 20.23 7.24
C GLU A 29 13.26 18.74 7.52
N VAL A 30 13.92 18.22 8.56
CA VAL A 30 13.74 16.82 9.01
C VAL A 30 12.27 16.54 9.33
N VAL A 31 11.60 17.43 10.06
CA VAL A 31 10.19 17.27 10.43
C VAL A 31 9.28 17.34 9.21
N ARG A 32 9.51 18.26 8.26
CA ARG A 32 8.74 18.33 7.02
C ARG A 32 8.85 17.04 6.22
N GLU A 33 10.06 16.50 6.08
CA GLU A 33 10.26 15.26 5.34
C GLU A 33 9.63 14.06 6.04
N ALA A 34 9.74 13.98 7.37
CA ALA A 34 9.06 12.94 8.16
C ALA A 34 7.54 12.99 7.99
N LEU A 35 6.93 14.18 8.01
CA LEU A 35 5.49 14.36 7.79
C LEU A 35 5.08 14.03 6.35
N ARG A 36 5.93 14.34 5.36
CA ARG A 36 5.69 13.97 3.96
C ARG A 36 5.66 12.45 3.79
N LEU A 37 6.59 11.74 4.42
CA LEU A 37 6.63 10.27 4.41
C LEU A 37 5.42 9.67 5.13
N MET A 38 4.99 10.29 6.24
CA MET A 38 3.79 9.87 6.98
C MET A 38 2.52 10.02 6.14
N ASP A 39 2.33 11.17 5.48
CA ASP A 39 1.18 11.41 4.59
C ASP A 39 1.18 10.42 3.41
N GLU A 40 2.32 10.16 2.79
CA GLU A 40 2.42 9.17 1.71
C GLU A 40 2.04 7.75 2.20
N GLN A 41 2.49 7.37 3.40
CA GLN A 41 2.11 6.09 3.99
C GLN A 41 0.60 5.99 4.27
N ASP A 42 0.01 7.07 4.79
CA ASP A 42 -1.43 7.13 5.06
C ASP A 42 -2.26 7.07 3.77
N ARG A 43 -1.84 7.78 2.72
CA ARG A 43 -2.47 7.70 1.39
C ARG A 43 -2.41 6.29 0.82
N MET A 44 -1.24 5.64 0.88
CA MET A 44 -1.11 4.25 0.43
C MET A 44 -1.97 3.28 1.25
N ARG A 45 -2.12 3.51 2.56
CA ARG A 45 -2.99 2.68 3.42
C ARG A 45 -4.46 2.89 3.06
N ALA A 46 -4.87 4.14 2.86
CA ALA A 46 -6.23 4.49 2.44
C ALA A 46 -6.57 3.89 1.07
N ALA A 47 -5.67 3.97 0.10
CA ALA A 47 -5.84 3.37 -1.23
C ALA A 47 -5.98 1.84 -1.15
N ARG A 48 -5.12 1.16 -0.38
CA ARG A 48 -5.21 -0.29 -0.15
C ARG A 48 -6.53 -0.70 0.50
N LEU A 49 -6.98 0.05 1.50
CA LEU A 49 -8.26 -0.20 2.15
C LEU A 49 -9.44 0.04 1.20
N GLY A 50 -9.35 1.08 0.36
CA GLY A 50 -10.32 1.36 -0.70
C GLY A 50 -10.43 0.19 -1.68
N GLN A 51 -9.31 -0.31 -2.17
CA GLN A 51 -9.26 -1.46 -3.07
C GLN A 51 -9.85 -2.72 -2.42
N LEU A 52 -9.46 -3.04 -1.18
CA LEU A 52 -9.98 -4.20 -0.47
C LEU A 52 -11.51 -4.14 -0.31
N ARG A 53 -12.06 -2.97 0.00
CA ARG A 53 -13.52 -2.78 0.09
C ARG A 53 -14.21 -2.99 -1.26
N GLN A 54 -13.59 -2.54 -2.35
CA GLN A 54 -14.10 -2.77 -3.70
C GLN A 54 -14.06 -4.25 -4.06
N ASP A 55 -12.96 -4.96 -3.77
CA ASP A 55 -12.81 -6.39 -4.06
C ASP A 55 -13.83 -7.22 -3.27
N ILE A 56 -14.07 -6.89 -2.00
CA ILE A 56 -15.10 -7.53 -1.18
C ILE A 56 -16.48 -7.30 -1.78
N ARG A 57 -16.81 -6.05 -2.14
CA ARG A 57 -18.11 -5.74 -2.77
C ARG A 57 -18.27 -6.49 -4.09
N ALA A 58 -17.25 -6.50 -4.95
CA ALA A 58 -17.27 -7.25 -6.20
C ALA A 58 -17.48 -8.75 -5.96
N GLY A 59 -16.89 -9.32 -4.90
CA GLY A 59 -17.12 -10.71 -4.49
C GLY A 59 -18.56 -10.95 -4.01
N LEU A 60 -19.12 -10.06 -3.19
CA LEU A 60 -20.50 -10.16 -2.72
C LEU A 60 -21.51 -10.02 -3.87
N ASP A 61 -21.22 -9.16 -4.84
CA ASP A 61 -22.05 -8.92 -6.02
C ASP A 61 -21.84 -9.99 -7.12
N SER A 62 -20.87 -10.89 -6.96
CA SER A 62 -20.53 -11.93 -7.97
C SER A 62 -21.49 -13.12 -8.02
N GLY A 63 -22.48 -13.14 -7.13
CA GLY A 63 -23.51 -14.17 -7.05
C GLY A 63 -23.36 -15.09 -5.84
N VAL A 64 -24.13 -16.17 -5.84
CA VAL A 64 -24.17 -17.10 -4.71
C VAL A 64 -22.86 -17.89 -4.62
N SER A 65 -22.28 -17.93 -3.42
CA SER A 65 -21.10 -18.76 -3.16
C SER A 65 -21.44 -20.24 -3.39
N ALA A 66 -20.57 -20.93 -4.11
CA ALA A 66 -20.62 -22.38 -4.26
C ALA A 66 -19.68 -23.08 -3.27
N ASP A 67 -19.87 -24.39 -3.07
CA ASP A 67 -18.96 -25.20 -2.27
C ASP A 67 -17.55 -25.21 -2.86
N TRP A 68 -16.55 -25.17 -1.99
CA TRP A 68 -15.15 -25.15 -2.41
C TRP A 68 -14.69 -26.52 -2.91
N ALA A 69 -14.35 -26.61 -4.19
CA ALA A 69 -13.83 -27.83 -4.84
C ALA A 69 -12.50 -27.55 -5.58
N ALA A 70 -11.38 -27.67 -4.86
CA ALA A 70 -10.05 -27.30 -5.37
C ALA A 70 -9.67 -27.98 -6.70
N GLU A 71 -9.99 -29.27 -6.90
CA GLU A 71 -9.66 -29.99 -8.14
C GLU A 71 -10.45 -29.48 -9.36
N GLN A 72 -11.71 -29.09 -9.16
CA GLN A 72 -12.52 -28.46 -10.19
C GLN A 72 -11.96 -27.09 -10.56
N VAL A 73 -11.63 -26.27 -9.57
CA VAL A 73 -11.01 -24.95 -9.77
C VAL A 73 -9.70 -25.06 -10.55
N LYS A 74 -8.83 -26.02 -10.21
CA LYS A 74 -7.58 -26.29 -10.94
C LYS A 74 -7.84 -26.74 -12.37
N ARG A 75 -8.81 -27.64 -12.60
CA ARG A 75 -9.19 -28.12 -13.94
C ARG A 75 -9.65 -26.94 -14.82
N ASP A 76 -10.55 -26.10 -14.31
CA ASP A 76 -11.09 -24.96 -15.04
C ASP A 76 -10.03 -23.88 -15.29
N GLY A 77 -9.12 -23.69 -14.33
CA GLY A 77 -7.96 -22.81 -14.50
C GLY A 77 -7.03 -23.27 -15.61
N ARG A 78 -6.71 -24.58 -15.68
CA ARG A 78 -5.88 -25.15 -16.75
C ARG A 78 -6.55 -25.04 -18.12
N ALA A 79 -7.84 -25.35 -18.22
CA ALA A 79 -8.61 -25.22 -19.46
C ALA A 79 -8.58 -23.78 -20.00
N ARG A 80 -8.80 -22.78 -19.14
CA ARG A 80 -8.73 -21.36 -19.50
C ARG A 80 -7.35 -20.92 -20.00
N ARG A 81 -6.27 -21.45 -19.40
CA ARG A 81 -4.89 -21.16 -19.86
C ARG A 81 -4.59 -21.74 -21.24
N VAL A 82 -5.06 -22.96 -21.52
CA VAL A 82 -4.89 -23.60 -22.84
C VAL A 82 -5.66 -22.83 -23.92
N ALA A 83 -6.90 -22.40 -23.62
CA ALA A 83 -7.70 -21.59 -24.54
C ALA A 83 -7.05 -20.22 -24.86
N LYS A 84 -6.47 -19.56 -23.85
CA LYS A 84 -5.78 -18.26 -24.04
C LYS A 84 -4.41 -18.39 -24.75
N GLY A 85 -3.79 -19.57 -24.71
CA GLY A 85 -2.50 -19.85 -25.34
C GLY A 85 -2.56 -20.26 -26.81
N ARG A 86 -3.76 -20.35 -27.40
CA ARG A 86 -3.96 -20.62 -28.83
C ARG A 86 -4.19 -19.28 -29.54
N PRO A 87 -3.16 -18.58 -30.03
CA PRO A 87 -3.39 -17.39 -30.83
C PRO A 87 -4.15 -17.81 -32.08
N ASP A 88 -5.22 -17.08 -32.36
CA ASP A 88 -6.01 -17.24 -33.58
C ASP A 88 -5.07 -17.08 -34.77
N LYS A 89 -4.75 -18.18 -35.45
CA LYS A 89 -4.11 -18.15 -36.76
C LYS A 89 -5.24 -18.16 -37.78
N SER A 90 -5.63 -16.98 -38.26
CA SER A 90 -6.31 -16.77 -39.54
C SER A 90 -6.08 -15.33 -39.97
#